data_AF-A0A0A1ZN09-F1
#
_entry.id   AF-A0A0A1ZN09-F1
#
_cell.length_a   1.000
_cell.length_b   1.000
_cell.length_c   1.000
_cell.angle_alpha   90.00
_cell.angle_beta   90.00
_cell.angle_gamma   90.00
#
_symmetry.space_group_name_H-M   'P 1'
#
loop_
_entity.id
_entity.type
_entity.pdbx_description
1 polymer ?
#
loop_
_entity_poly.entity_id
_entity_poly.type
_entity_poly.pdbx_seq_one_letter_code
_entity_poly.pdbx_strand_id
1 'polypeptide(L)' 'MQTLSSPPDPAVSIGVTILVILLALTSFGLWTAFGSKAANLVDPWDEHDD' A
#
# COMPACT_ATOMS: atom_id res chain seq x y z
N MET A 1 17.07 36.12 -12.24
CA MET A 1 18.06 35.25 -11.57
C MET A 1 17.39 33.90 -11.36
N GLN A 2 17.85 32.84 -12.02
CA GLN A 2 17.25 31.50 -11.87
C GLN A 2 17.74 30.87 -10.56
N THR A 3 16.80 30.53 -9.67
CA THR A 3 17.10 29.72 -8.48
C THR A 3 17.05 28.25 -8.88
N LEU A 4 18.21 27.67 -9.15
CA LEU A 4 18.35 26.23 -9.34
C LEU A 4 17.93 25.56 -8.03
N SER A 5 16.87 24.74 -8.04
CA SER A 5 16.47 23.99 -6.86
C SER A 5 17.65 23.13 -6.42
N SER A 6 18.04 23.25 -5.15
CA SER A 6 19.05 22.34 -4.58
C SER A 6 18.59 20.90 -4.81
N PRO A 7 19.48 19.99 -5.26
CA PRO A 7 19.14 18.58 -5.32
C PRO A 7 18.71 18.10 -3.91
N PRO A 8 17.79 17.13 -3.82
CA PRO A 8 17.35 16.58 -2.54
C PRO A 8 18.54 16.05 -1.74
N ASP A 9 18.50 16.22 -0.42
CA ASP A 9 19.48 15.60 0.47
C ASP A 9 19.48 14.08 0.22
N PRO A 10 20.65 13.47 -0.06
CA PRO A 10 20.75 12.03 -0.33
C PRO A 10 20.13 11.17 0.77
N ALA A 11 20.25 11.56 2.05
CA ALA A 11 19.65 10.82 3.16
C ALA A 11 18.12 10.86 3.11
N VAL A 12 17.55 12.01 2.75
CA VAL A 12 16.09 12.15 2.56
C VAL A 12 15.63 11.29 1.38
N SER A 13 16.34 11.31 0.26
CA SER A 13 16.00 10.49 -0.92
C SER A 13 16.00 8.99 -0.59
N ILE A 14 17.01 8.52 0.15
CA ILE A 14 17.09 7.12 0.58
C ILE A 14 15.95 6.81 1.55
N GLY A 15 15.70 7.68 2.54
CA GLY A 15 14.62 7.50 3.50
C GLY A 15 13.24 7.37 2.85
N VAL A 16 12.93 8.25 1.89
CA VAL A 16 11.67 8.20 1.12
C VAL A 16 11.60 6.91 0.29
N THR A 17 12.70 6.49 -0.33
CA THR A 17 12.74 5.24 -1.12
C THR A 17 12.40 4.03 -0.24
N ILE A 18 13.02 3.94 0.94
CA ILE A 18 12.76 2.85 1.89
C ILE A 18 11.30 2.90 2.37
N LEU A 19 10.78 4.08 2.70
CA LEU A 19 9.38 4.25 3.10
C LEU A 19 8.41 3.72 2.04
N VAL A 20 8.63 4.07 0.77
CA VAL A 20 7.79 3.60 -0.35
C VAL A 20 7.87 2.08 -0.49
N ILE A 21 9.06 1.50 -0.38
CA ILE A 21 9.24 0.03 -0.41
C ILE A 21 8.46 -0.64 0.72
N LEU A 22 8.55 -0.10 1.95
CA LEU A 22 7.81 -0.63 3.09
C LEU A 22 6.30 -0.57 2.87
N LEU A 23 5.77 0.56 2.41
CA LEU A 23 4.34 0.70 2.11
C LEU A 23 3.87 -0.26 1.02
N ALA A 24 4.68 -0.46 -0.03
CA ALA A 24 4.39 -1.41 -1.09
C ALA A 24 4.36 -2.85 -0.58
N LEU A 25 5.35 -3.26 0.22
CA LEU A 25 5.41 -4.59 0.83
C LEU A 25 4.28 -4.81 1.83
N THR A 26 3.93 -3.82 2.65
CA THR A 26 2.79 -3.89 3.57
C THR A 26 1.49 -4.06 2.80
N SER A 27 1.27 -3.26 1.75
CA SER A 27 0.07 -3.37 0.91
C SER A 27 0.01 -4.71 0.18
N PHE A 28 1.14 -5.22 -0.31
CA PHE A 28 1.25 -6.54 -0.91
C PHE A 28 0.93 -7.66 0.10
N GLY A 29 1.42 -7.55 1.33
CA GLY A 29 1.08 -8.49 2.41
C GLY A 29 -0.41 -8.50 2.73
N LEU A 30 -1.03 -7.32 2.80
CA LEU A 30 -2.49 -7.21 2.98
C LEU A 30 -3.26 -7.84 1.82
N TRP A 31 -2.85 -7.57 0.58
CA TRP A 31 -3.50 -8.14 -0.60
C TRP A 31 -3.35 -9.66 -0.68
N THR A 32 -2.19 -10.21 -0.35
CA THR A 32 -1.98 -11.67 -0.34
C THR A 32 -2.71 -12.36 0.80
N ALA A 33 -2.79 -11.76 1.99
CA ALA A 33 -3.48 -12.33 3.14
C ALA A 33 -5.01 -12.26 3.01
N PHE A 34 -5.53 -11.11 2.56
CA PHE A 34 -6.97 -10.82 2.61
C PHE A 34 -7.61 -10.65 1.23
N GLY A 35 -6.87 -10.35 0.16
CA GLY A 35 -7.44 -9.96 -1.14
C GLY A 35 -8.32 -11.04 -1.79
N SER A 36 -7.83 -12.27 -1.94
CA SER A 36 -8.62 -13.36 -2.52
C SER A 36 -9.57 -14.04 -1.53
N LYS A 37 -9.18 -14.10 -0.25
CA LYS A 37 -9.98 -14.73 0.81
C LYS A 37 -11.19 -13.89 1.24
N ALA A 38 -11.10 -12.56 1.18
CA ALA A 38 -12.24 -11.68 1.46
C ALA A 38 -13.37 -11.85 0.44
N ALA A 39 -13.06 -12.18 -0.82
CA ALA A 39 -14.05 -12.41 -1.87
C ALA A 39 -14.85 -13.72 -1.70
N ASN A 40 -14.43 -14.60 -0.79
CA ASN A 40 -15.13 -15.83 -0.45
C ASN A 40 -15.78 -15.76 0.95
N LEU A 41 -15.85 -14.58 1.57
CA LEU A 41 -16.79 -14.36 2.67
C LEU A 41 -18.19 -14.31 2.05
N VAL A 42 -18.79 -15.49 1.90
CA VAL A 42 -20.24 -15.62 1.71
C VAL A 42 -20.88 -15.01 2.95
N ASP A 43 -21.76 -14.03 2.75
CA ASP A 43 -22.56 -13.51 3.85
C ASP A 43 -23.47 -14.65 4.33
N PRO A 44 -23.34 -15.13 5.58
CA PRO A 44 -24.20 -16.19 6.10
C PRO A 44 -25.67 -15.76 6.20
N TRP A 45 -25.97 -14.48 5.98
CA TRP A 45 -27.33 -13.94 5.98
C TRP A 45 -27.94 -13.77 4.58
N ASP A 46 -27.17 -13.94 3.49
CA ASP A 46 -27.67 -13.86 2.09
C ASP A 46 -28.72 -14.95 1.79
N GLU A 47 -28.71 -16.07 2.53
CA GLU A 47 -29.65 -17.20 2.36
C GLU A 47 -31.00 -16.99 3.08
N HIS A 48 -31.23 -15.83 3.69
CA HIS A 48 -32.41 -15.53 4.50
C HIS A 48 -33.27 -14.37 3.97
N ASP A 49 -32.99 -13.91 2.75
CA ASP A 49 -33.66 -12.76 2.11
C ASP A 49 -34.91 -13.14 1.27
N ASP A 50 -35.52 -14.32 1.49
CA ASP A 50 -36.80 -14.76 0.88
C ASP A 50 -38.05 -14.54 1.76
#